data_AF-A0A7K0EID9-F1
#
_entry.id   AF-A0A7K0EID9-F1
#
_cell.length_a   1.000
_cell.length_b   1.000
_cell.length_c   1.000
_cell.angle_alpha   90.00
_cell.angle_beta   90.00
_cell.angle_gamma   90.00
#
_symmetry.space_group_name_H-M   'P 1'
#
loop_
_entity.id
_entity.type
_entity.pdbx_description
1 polymer ?
#
loop_
_entity_poly.entity_id
_entity_poly.type
_entity_poly.pdbx_seq_one_letter_code
_entity_poly.pdbx_strand_id
1 'polypeptide(L)'
;MKSFITSAFVALAISASAFTFANSDNAKTGTSYQVGLYPSLETAKVNVMVAKEKGASLNVLLLDGKGFVLATYKLDKNETTTRTRFDLSQLEDGEYKIVVSDGASKIVKEVNLQTKTPVQAERTVSLR
;
A
#
# COMPACT_ATOMS: atom_id res chain seq x y z
N MET A 1 7.55 67.81 -2.53
CA MET A 1 8.09 66.99 -1.41
C MET A 1 8.08 65.54 -1.87
N LYS A 2 9.13 64.78 -1.51
CA LYS A 2 9.48 63.45 -2.04
C LYS A 2 8.96 62.33 -1.12
N SER A 3 8.89 61.10 -1.68
CA SER A 3 8.72 59.77 -1.07
C SER A 3 7.28 59.23 -0.97
N PHE A 4 6.90 58.21 -1.74
CA PHE A 4 7.29 56.79 -1.75
C PHE A 4 6.83 56.05 -0.48
N ILE A 5 5.66 55.42 -0.53
CA ILE A 5 5.23 54.43 0.46
C ILE A 5 5.36 53.04 -0.17
N THR A 6 6.36 52.35 0.36
CA THR A 6 6.86 51.02 0.05
C THR A 6 5.81 49.93 0.29
N SER A 7 5.67 49.06 -0.71
CA SER A 7 4.89 47.82 -0.67
C SER A 7 5.44 46.86 0.39
N ALA A 8 4.61 46.46 1.35
CA ALA A 8 4.96 45.42 2.32
C ALA A 8 4.61 44.05 1.72
N PHE A 9 5.62 43.38 1.16
CA PHE A 9 5.52 42.00 0.70
C PHE A 9 5.65 41.06 1.90
N VAL A 10 4.52 40.55 2.41
CA VAL A 10 4.53 39.53 3.47
C VAL A 10 4.83 38.18 2.81
N ALA A 11 6.09 37.77 2.85
CA ALA A 11 6.50 36.43 2.50
C ALA A 11 6.04 35.46 3.60
N LEU A 12 4.93 34.75 3.35
CA LEU A 12 4.46 33.68 4.21
C LEU A 12 5.37 32.46 4.00
N ALA A 13 6.43 32.36 4.79
CA ALA A 13 7.27 31.17 4.84
C ALA A 13 6.44 30.03 5.45
N ILE A 14 5.85 29.19 4.59
CA ILE A 14 5.25 27.93 5.01
C ILE A 14 6.42 27.02 5.40
N SER A 15 6.70 26.95 6.71
CA SER A 15 7.60 25.95 7.26
C SER A 15 6.99 24.58 7.02
N ALA A 16 7.48 23.87 6.00
CA ALA A 16 7.15 22.46 5.81
C ALA A 16 7.75 21.68 6.99
N SER A 17 6.92 21.33 7.96
CA SER A 17 7.29 20.34 8.97
C SER A 17 7.42 18.99 8.26
N ALA A 18 8.66 18.55 8.02
CA ALA A 18 8.92 17.19 7.62
C ALA A 18 8.52 16.27 8.78
N PHE A 19 7.40 15.56 8.64
CA PHE A 19 7.07 14.46 9.54
C PHE A 19 8.06 13.33 9.25
N THR A 20 9.15 13.28 10.01
CA THR A 20 10.03 12.12 10.03
C THR A 20 9.27 11.00 10.76
N PHE A 21 8.86 9.96 10.03
CA PHE A 21 8.38 8.73 10.67
C PHE A 21 9.56 8.10 11.42
N ALA A 22 9.64 8.34 12.73
CA ALA A 22 10.50 7.56 13.59
C ALA A 22 9.97 6.12 13.58
N ASN A 23 10.68 5.22 12.91
CA ASN A 23 10.50 3.77 13.07
C ASN A 23 11.02 3.42 14.47
N SER A 24 10.20 3.70 15.47
CA SER A 24 10.44 3.28 16.83
C SER A 24 10.22 1.78 16.86
N ASP A 25 11.32 1.05 16.79
CA ASP A 25 11.40 -0.40 16.99
C ASP A 25 11.18 -0.72 18.48
N ASN A 26 10.02 -0.27 19.00
CA ASN A 26 9.47 -0.82 20.22
C ASN A 26 8.79 -2.12 19.80
N ALA A 27 9.55 -3.21 19.80
CA ALA A 27 9.05 -4.56 19.62
C ALA A 27 8.10 -4.92 20.77
N LYS A 28 6.90 -4.34 20.75
CA LYS A 28 5.73 -4.97 21.35
C LYS A 28 5.60 -6.30 20.64
N THR A 29 5.63 -7.39 21.39
CA THR A 29 5.40 -8.75 20.89
C THR A 29 4.04 -8.76 20.21
N GLY A 30 4.06 -8.52 18.88
CA GLY A 30 2.87 -8.54 18.06
C GLY A 30 2.22 -9.92 18.15
N THR A 31 0.91 -9.96 17.94
CA THR A 31 0.24 -11.25 17.84
C THR A 31 0.83 -11.99 16.65
N SER A 32 1.13 -13.28 16.79
CA SER A 32 1.60 -14.07 15.65
C SER A 32 0.45 -14.20 14.63
N TYR A 33 0.69 -13.77 13.40
CA TYR A 33 -0.23 -13.96 12.29
C TYR A 33 0.51 -14.29 11.00
N GLN A 34 -0.15 -15.05 10.14
CA GLN A 34 0.34 -15.49 8.85
C GLN A 34 -0.50 -14.86 7.74
N VAL A 35 0.17 -14.48 6.66
CA VAL A 35 -0.48 -13.80 5.52
C VAL A 35 -0.07 -14.50 4.23
N GLY A 36 -1.06 -15.04 3.54
CA GLY A 36 -0.95 -15.60 2.19
C GLY A 36 -1.58 -14.65 1.17
N LEU A 37 -0.95 -14.52 0.01
CA LEU A 37 -1.40 -13.65 -1.06
C LEU A 37 -1.24 -14.34 -2.42
N TYR A 38 -2.27 -14.25 -3.27
CA TYR A 38 -2.18 -14.74 -4.65
C TYR A 38 -3.09 -13.96 -5.60
N PRO A 39 -2.63 -13.73 -6.84
CA PRO A 39 -3.45 -13.11 -7.87
C PRO A 39 -4.54 -14.08 -8.35
N SER A 40 -5.68 -13.53 -8.77
CA SER A 40 -6.68 -14.30 -9.52
C SER A 40 -6.22 -14.40 -10.97
N LEU A 41 -6.27 -15.61 -11.55
CA LEU A 41 -5.74 -15.85 -12.90
C LEU A 41 -6.48 -15.07 -14.01
N GLU A 42 -7.77 -14.82 -13.83
CA GLU A 42 -8.64 -14.25 -14.87
C GLU A 42 -9.07 -12.81 -14.62
N THR A 43 -8.79 -12.26 -13.43
CA THR A 43 -9.26 -10.94 -13.04
C THR A 43 -8.13 -10.19 -12.35
N ALA A 44 -8.06 -8.87 -12.50
CA ALA A 44 -7.13 -8.00 -11.77
C ALA A 44 -7.51 -7.90 -10.28
N LYS A 45 -7.63 -9.05 -9.62
CA LYS A 45 -8.07 -9.21 -8.24
C LYS A 45 -6.99 -9.95 -7.48
N VAL A 46 -6.76 -9.54 -6.25
CA VAL A 46 -5.82 -10.18 -5.35
C VAL A 46 -6.59 -10.79 -4.19
N ASN A 47 -6.35 -12.07 -3.95
CA ASN A 47 -6.91 -12.77 -2.79
C ASN A 47 -5.90 -12.68 -1.64
N VAL A 48 -6.40 -12.32 -0.46
CA VAL A 48 -5.62 -12.17 0.76
C VAL A 48 -6.19 -13.10 1.81
N MET A 49 -5.34 -13.98 2.33
CA MET A 49 -5.67 -14.91 3.39
C MET A 49 -4.88 -14.54 4.63
N VAL A 50 -5.55 -14.39 5.76
CA VAL A 50 -4.90 -14.09 7.03
C VAL A 50 -5.34 -15.14 8.06
N ALA A 51 -4.38 -15.65 8.82
CA ALA A 51 -4.61 -16.52 9.96
C ALA A 51 -3.92 -15.94 11.19
N LYS A 52 -4.60 -15.91 12.33
CA LYS A 52 -4.12 -15.36 13.60
C LYS A 52 -4.72 -16.12 14.78
N GLU A 53 -4.08 -15.96 15.93
CA GLU A 53 -4.68 -16.34 17.21
C GLU A 53 -5.83 -15.39 17.61
N LYS A 54 -6.72 -15.86 18.49
CA LYS A 54 -7.77 -15.02 19.07
C LYS A 54 -7.15 -13.92 19.93
N GLY A 55 -7.87 -12.80 20.06
CA GLY A 55 -7.55 -11.74 21.03
C GLY A 55 -7.05 -10.43 20.40
N ALA A 56 -6.38 -10.47 19.26
CA ALA A 56 -5.97 -9.26 18.53
C ALA A 56 -6.85 -8.98 17.32
N SER A 57 -7.14 -7.72 17.03
CA SER A 57 -7.79 -7.33 15.77
C SER A 57 -6.70 -6.98 14.75
N LEU A 58 -6.91 -7.31 13.48
CA LEU A 58 -5.99 -6.95 12.39
C LEU A 58 -6.68 -6.02 11.39
N ASN A 59 -5.93 -5.08 10.85
CA ASN A 59 -6.32 -4.33 9.67
C ASN A 59 -5.56 -4.87 8.47
N VAL A 60 -6.29 -5.15 7.38
CA VAL A 60 -5.76 -5.50 6.07
C VAL A 60 -6.05 -4.33 5.14
N LEU A 61 -5.00 -3.65 4.72
CA LEU A 61 -5.07 -2.42 3.94
C LEU A 61 -4.52 -2.66 2.54
N LEU A 62 -5.19 -2.11 1.52
CA LEU A 62 -4.62 -1.92 0.19
C LEU A 62 -4.13 -0.48 0.08
N LEU A 63 -2.85 -0.31 -0.22
CA LEU A 63 -2.21 0.98 -0.43
C LEU A 63 -1.72 1.10 -1.87
N ASP A 64 -1.76 2.32 -2.40
CA ASP A 64 -1.06 2.66 -3.65
C ASP A 64 0.46 2.81 -3.42
N GLY A 65 1.21 3.04 -4.51
CA GLY A 65 2.66 3.25 -4.46
C GLY A 65 3.09 4.49 -3.68
N LYS A 66 2.19 5.43 -3.41
CA LYS A 66 2.44 6.65 -2.61
C LYS A 66 2.10 6.43 -1.13
N GLY A 67 1.50 5.31 -0.78
CA GLY A 67 1.09 4.96 0.58
C GLY A 67 -0.32 5.40 0.96
N PHE A 68 -1.14 5.87 0.02
CA PHE A 68 -2.55 6.18 0.28
C PHE A 68 -3.36 4.91 0.42
N VAL A 69 -4.22 4.86 1.45
CA VAL A 69 -5.11 3.73 1.69
C VAL A 69 -6.27 3.78 0.71
N LEU A 70 -6.33 2.80 -0.20
CA LEU A 70 -7.39 2.64 -1.19
C LEU A 70 -8.55 1.79 -0.64
N ALA A 71 -8.24 0.80 0.19
CA ALA A 71 -9.25 -0.05 0.81
C ALA A 71 -8.79 -0.56 2.19
N THR A 72 -9.76 -0.84 3.05
CA THR A 72 -9.54 -1.37 4.40
C THR A 72 -10.50 -2.54 4.65
N TYR A 73 -9.96 -3.62 5.19
CA TYR A 73 -10.72 -4.72 5.75
C TYR A 73 -10.25 -4.98 7.18
N LYS A 74 -11.19 -5.09 8.12
CA LYS A 74 -10.90 -5.35 9.52
C LYS A 74 -11.24 -6.79 9.86
N LEU A 75 -10.28 -7.49 10.48
CA LEU A 75 -10.46 -8.81 11.07
C LEU A 75 -10.60 -8.66 12.57
N ASP A 76 -11.76 -9.03 13.11
CA ASP A 76 -12.05 -8.79 14.52
C ASP A 76 -11.31 -9.75 15.46
N LYS A 77 -11.24 -9.37 16.73
CA LYS A 77 -10.52 -10.15 17.77
C LYS A 77 -11.03 -11.59 17.95
N ASN A 78 -12.29 -11.85 17.63
CA ASN A 78 -12.94 -13.15 17.81
C ASN A 78 -12.76 -14.08 16.59
N GLU A 79 -12.41 -13.51 15.44
CA GLU A 79 -12.18 -14.22 14.20
C GLU A 79 -10.72 -14.66 14.14
N THR A 80 -10.44 -15.89 13.71
CA THR A 80 -9.06 -16.40 13.62
C THR A 80 -8.54 -16.47 12.21
N THR A 81 -9.43 -16.51 11.21
CA THR A 81 -9.06 -16.57 9.80
C THR A 81 -9.97 -15.69 8.98
N THR A 82 -9.47 -15.23 7.84
CA THR A 82 -10.27 -14.55 6.83
C THR A 82 -9.69 -14.79 5.45
N ARG A 83 -10.57 -14.73 4.45
CA ARG A 83 -10.23 -14.67 3.04
C ARG A 83 -10.96 -13.47 2.46
N THR A 84 -10.22 -12.41 2.17
CA THR A 84 -10.73 -11.21 1.51
C THR A 84 -10.16 -11.09 0.11
N ARG A 85 -10.80 -10.27 -0.72
CA ARG A 85 -10.38 -10.02 -2.09
C ARG A 85 -10.42 -8.53 -2.37
N PHE A 86 -9.32 -8.01 -2.87
CA PHE A 86 -9.26 -6.65 -3.40
C PHE A 86 -9.40 -6.68 -4.92
N ASP A 87 -10.23 -5.78 -5.45
CA ASP A 87 -10.41 -5.58 -6.88
C ASP A 87 -9.57 -4.39 -7.32
N LEU A 88 -8.59 -4.66 -8.18
CA LEU A 88 -7.68 -3.66 -8.75
C LEU A 88 -8.02 -3.36 -10.22
N SER A 89 -9.14 -3.88 -10.75
CA SER A 89 -9.50 -3.73 -12.17
C SER A 89 -9.76 -2.29 -12.62
N GLN A 90 -10.07 -1.40 -11.68
CA GLN A 90 -10.30 0.03 -11.93
C GLN A 90 -9.09 0.89 -11.54
N LEU A 91 -7.95 0.28 -11.23
CA LEU A 91 -6.72 0.98 -10.84
C LEU A 91 -5.73 0.99 -12.01
N GLU A 92 -4.89 2.03 -12.05
CA GLU A 92 -3.81 2.14 -13.03
C GLU A 92 -2.72 1.09 -12.78
N ASP A 93 -2.05 0.65 -13.85
CA ASP A 93 -0.86 -0.19 -13.75
C ASP A 93 0.18 0.48 -12.83
N GLY A 94 0.76 -0.29 -11.92
CA GLY A 94 1.67 0.24 -10.93
C GLY A 94 1.94 -0.66 -9.75
N GLU A 95 2.66 -0.12 -8.78
CA GLU A 95 2.99 -0.80 -7.53
C GLU A 95 1.94 -0.50 -6.46
N TYR A 96 1.49 -1.56 -5.81
CA TYR A 96 0.54 -1.55 -4.72
C TYR A 96 1.07 -2.37 -3.55
N LYS A 97 0.57 -2.11 -2.35
CA LYS A 97 0.98 -2.81 -1.14
C LYS A 97 -0.23 -3.30 -0.39
N ILE A 98 -0.19 -4.57 0.00
CA ILE A 98 -1.11 -5.12 1.00
C ILE A 98 -0.39 -5.09 2.34
N VAL A 99 -0.97 -4.36 3.29
CA VAL A 99 -0.42 -4.20 4.65
C VAL A 99 -1.37 -4.85 5.64
N VAL A 100 -0.88 -5.85 6.37
CA VAL A 100 -1.60 -6.47 7.49
C VAL A 100 -0.95 -6.03 8.78
N SER A 101 -1.71 -5.47 9.72
CA SER A 101 -1.16 -4.95 10.98
C SER A 101 -2.11 -5.13 12.16
N ASP A 102 -1.53 -5.44 13.33
CA ASP A 102 -2.20 -5.41 14.65
C ASP A 102 -2.01 -4.07 15.39
N GLY A 103 -1.41 -3.07 14.72
CA GLY A 103 -1.05 -1.78 15.30
C GLY A 103 0.29 -1.75 16.05
N ALA A 104 0.86 -2.91 16.37
CA ALA A 104 2.19 -3.05 16.99
C ALA A 104 3.25 -3.53 15.98
N SER A 105 2.84 -4.44 15.11
CA SER A 105 3.63 -5.08 14.06
C SER A 105 2.89 -4.96 12.73
N LYS A 106 3.61 -5.12 11.62
CA LYS A 106 3.01 -5.16 10.29
C LYS A 106 3.75 -6.13 9.36
N ILE A 107 2.99 -6.79 8.51
CA ILE A 107 3.48 -7.54 7.34
C ILE A 107 3.08 -6.77 6.09
N VAL A 108 4.06 -6.51 5.22
CA VAL A 108 3.85 -5.83 3.94
C VAL A 108 4.10 -6.83 2.81
N LYS A 109 3.16 -6.90 1.86
CA LYS A 109 3.27 -7.69 0.63
C LYS A 109 3.10 -6.76 -0.57
N GLU A 110 4.08 -6.80 -1.47
CA GLU A 110 4.05 -5.99 -2.69
C GLU A 110 3.22 -6.69 -3.77
N VAL A 111 2.49 -5.89 -4.53
CA VAL A 111 1.64 -6.31 -5.65
C VAL A 111 1.95 -5.39 -6.82
N ASN A 112 2.42 -5.96 -7.92
CA ASN A 112 2.64 -5.21 -9.15
C ASN A 112 1.47 -5.49 -10.10
N LEU A 113 0.70 -4.45 -10.44
CA LEU A 113 -0.40 -4.53 -11.39
C LEU A 113 0.11 -4.19 -12.77
N GLN A 114 0.01 -5.15 -13.69
CA GLN A 114 0.33 -4.97 -15.11
C GLN A 114 -0.81 -5.56 -15.93
N THR A 115 -1.55 -4.71 -16.64
CA THR A 115 -2.67 -5.13 -17.49
C THR A 115 -2.27 -5.37 -18.93
N LYS A 116 -1.07 -4.92 -19.34
CA LYS A 116 -0.55 -5.13 -20.69
C LYS A 116 -0.07 -6.56 -20.89
N THR A 117 -0.60 -7.24 -21.91
CA THR A 117 -0.09 -8.53 -22.37
C THR A 117 1.34 -8.36 -22.88
N PRO A 118 2.31 -9.19 -22.45
CA PRO A 118 3.66 -9.15 -22.99
C PRO A 118 3.61 -9.38 -24.51
N VAL A 119 4.09 -8.40 -25.30
CA VAL A 119 4.26 -8.60 -26.74
C VAL A 119 5.44 -9.55 -26.92
N GLN A 120 5.17 -10.75 -27.45
CA GLN A 120 6.22 -11.73 -27.73
C GLN A 120 7.14 -11.14 -28.81
N ALA A 121 8.42 -10.96 -28.47
CA ALA A 121 9.37 -10.40 -29.43
C ALA A 121 9.61 -11.39 -30.57
N GLU A 122 9.14 -11.04 -31.78
CA GLU A 122 9.51 -11.79 -32.98
C GLU A 122 10.96 -11.50 -33.33
N ARG A 123 11.77 -12.56 -33.46
CA ARG A 123 13.14 -12.48 -33.98
C ARG A 123 13.20 -13.25 -35.27
N THR A 124 13.32 -12.54 -36.40
CA THR A 124 13.59 -13.16 -37.69
C THR A 124 15.10 -13.31 -37.87
N VAL A 125 15.58 -14.53 -38.08
CA VAL A 125 16.95 -14.79 -38.53
C VAL A 125 16.89 -15.12 -40.01
N SER A 126 17.51 -14.28 -40.85
CA SER A 126 17.68 -14.56 -42.27
C SER A 126 18.96 -15.37 -42.47
N LEU A 127 18.82 -16.59 -43.00
CA LEU A 127 19.96 -17.37 -43.49
C LEU A 127 20.21 -16.99 -44.96
N ARG A 128 21.47 -16.68 -45.28
CA ARG A 128 21.98 -16.54 -46.66
C ARG A 128 22.84 -17.73 -47.01
#